data_AF-X1CB66-F1
#
_entry.id   AF-X1CB66-F1
#
_cell.length_a   1.000
_cell.length_b   1.000
_cell.length_c   1.000
_cell.angle_alpha   90.00
_cell.angle_beta   90.00
_cell.angle_gamma   90.00
#
_symmetry.space_group_name_H-M   'P 1'
#
loop_
_entity.id
_entity.type
_entity.pdbx_description
1 polymer ?
#
loop_
_entity_poly.entity_id
_entity_poly.type
_entity_poly.pdbx_seq_one_letter_code
_entity_poly.pdbx_strand_id
1 'polypeptide(L)' 'ETQQLVVKILTHFLKNNEFDGKNPMGLCGGAIYFAAKLKGKKITQKQVAKKVGITDLTLRSRYREIIGKIGL' A
#
# COMPACT_ATOMS: atom_id res chain seq x y z
N GLU A 1 -15.88 -0.29 -0.74
CA GLU A 1 -15.12 -0.36 0.53
C GLU A 1 -13.59 -0.43 0.38
N THR A 2 -12.99 -1.48 -0.21
CA THR A 2 -11.51 -1.59 -0.30
C THR A 2 -10.88 -0.40 -1.03
N GLN A 3 -11.49 0.06 -2.12
CA GLN A 3 -11.02 1.25 -2.86
C GLN A 3 -11.09 2.54 -2.01
N GLN A 4 -12.15 2.74 -1.22
CA GLN A 4 -12.27 3.93 -0.35
C GLN A 4 -11.17 3.94 0.72
N LEU A 5 -10.84 2.78 1.28
CA LEU A 5 -9.74 2.66 2.23
C LEU A 5 -8.40 2.97 1.56
N VAL A 6 -8.16 2.47 0.35
CA VAL A 6 -6.95 2.81 -0.43
C VAL A 6 -6.83 4.32 -0.65
N VAL A 7 -7.91 4.98 -1.08
CA VAL A 7 -7.92 6.44 -1.27
C VAL A 7 -7.60 7.16 0.05
N LYS A 8 -8.16 6.71 1.17
CA LYS A 8 -7.89 7.29 2.50
C LYS A 8 -6.41 7.16 2.90
N ILE A 9 -5.81 5.99 2.66
CA ILE A 9 -4.38 5.74 2.92
C ILE A 9 -3.51 6.68 2.09
N LEU A 10 -3.75 6.72 0.77
CA LEU A 10 -2.96 7.55 -0.14
C LEU A 10 -3.09 9.03 0.20
N THR A 11 -4.30 9.48 0.51
CA THR A 11 -4.56 10.88 0.92
C THR A 11 -3.81 11.25 2.20
N HIS A 12 -3.72 10.35 3.18
CA HIS A 12 -2.93 10.58 4.39
C HIS A 12 -1.45 10.80 4.06
N PHE A 13 -0.86 9.90 3.26
CA PHE A 13 0.54 10.02 2.84
C PHE A 13 0.80 11.30 2.04
N LEU A 14 -0.12 11.68 1.14
CA LEU A 14 -0.03 12.90 0.34
C LEU A 14 -0.07 14.16 1.22
N LYS A 15 -1.02 14.23 2.17
CA LYS A 15 -1.17 15.39 3.07
C LYS A 15 0.02 15.59 4.00
N ASN A 16 0.70 14.51 4.38
CA ASN A 16 1.81 14.53 5.32
C ASN A 16 3.19 14.52 4.62
N ASN A 17 3.25 14.59 3.29
CA ASN A 17 4.49 14.49 2.49
C ASN A 17 5.33 13.23 2.82
N GLU A 18 4.70 12.11 3.17
CA GLU A 18 5.39 10.89 3.62
C GLU A 18 5.83 9.95 2.48
N PHE A 19 5.61 10.39 1.23
CA PHE A 19 5.94 9.67 0.01
C PHE A 19 7.15 10.25 -0.74
N ASP A 20 7.87 11.21 -0.14
CA ASP A 20 8.93 11.95 -0.84
C ASP A 20 10.08 11.04 -1.32
N GLY A 21 10.48 11.24 -2.58
CA GLY A 21 11.45 10.40 -3.31
C GLY A 21 10.99 8.96 -3.62
N LYS A 22 9.75 8.58 -3.29
CA LYS A 22 9.26 7.19 -3.42
C LYS A 22 8.38 7.02 -4.65
N ASN A 23 8.57 5.91 -5.36
CA ASN A 23 7.73 5.54 -6.51
C ASN A 23 6.23 5.45 -6.10
N PRO A 24 5.33 6.23 -6.74
CA PRO A 24 3.89 6.22 -6.47
C PRO A 24 3.23 4.84 -6.64
N MET A 25 3.72 4.04 -7.60
CA MET A 25 3.25 2.67 -7.83
C MET A 25 3.51 1.78 -6.60
N GLY A 26 4.65 1.97 -5.95
CA GLY A 26 4.99 1.26 -4.72
C GLY A 26 4.00 1.59 -3.60
N LEU A 27 3.69 2.87 -3.41
CA LEU A 27 2.75 3.32 -2.39
C LEU A 27 1.32 2.80 -2.68
N CYS A 28 0.87 2.89 -3.93
CA CYS A 28 -0.42 2.34 -4.37
C CYS A 28 -0.50 0.84 -4.14
N GLY A 29 0.54 0.09 -4.52
CA GLY A 29 0.60 -1.36 -4.29
C GLY A 29 0.53 -1.70 -2.79
N GLY A 30 1.31 -1.01 -1.96
CA GLY A 30 1.29 -1.20 -0.51
C GLY A 30 -0.09 -0.93 0.09
N ALA A 31 -0.75 0.14 -0.35
CA ALA A 31 -2.08 0.53 0.13
C ALA A 31 -3.15 -0.49 -0.29
N ILE A 32 -3.10 -0.98 -1.53
CA ILE A 32 -3.99 -2.05 -2.03
C ILE A 32 -3.81 -3.32 -1.20
N TYR A 33 -2.56 -3.72 -0.96
CA TYR A 33 -2.27 -4.93 -0.18
C TYR A 33 -2.75 -4.81 1.26
N PHE A 34 -2.48 -3.67 1.91
CA PHE A 34 -2.96 -3.36 3.27
C PHE A 34 -4.49 -3.41 3.34
N ALA A 35 -5.18 -2.71 2.44
CA ALA A 35 -6.64 -2.67 2.43
C ALA A 35 -7.27 -4.04 2.19
N ALA A 36 -6.65 -4.87 1.34
CA ALA A 36 -7.11 -6.23 1.09
C ALA A 36 -6.89 -7.14 2.31
N LYS A 37 -5.75 -7.02 2.99
CA LYS A 37 -5.46 -7.73 4.25
C LYS A 37 -6.43 -7.37 5.36
N LEU A 38 -6.70 -6.08 5.56
CA LEU A 38 -7.65 -5.60 6.58
C LEU A 38 -9.07 -6.14 6.34
N LYS A 39 -9.45 -6.35 5.08
CA LYS A 39 -10.73 -6.92 4.68
C LYS A 39 -10.72 -8.46 4.62
N GLY A 40 -9.70 -9.12 5.17
CA GLY A 40 -9.61 -10.58 5.22
C GLY A 40 -9.45 -11.28 3.86
N LYS A 41 -9.06 -10.54 2.80
CA LYS A 41 -8.89 -11.14 1.47
C LYS A 41 -7.64 -12.02 1.45
N LYS A 42 -7.77 -13.24 0.91
CA LYS A 42 -6.66 -14.16 0.68
C LYS A 42 -5.89 -13.75 -0.58
N ILE A 43 -5.00 -12.78 -0.42
CA ILE A 43 -4.12 -12.26 -1.47
C ILE A 43 -2.67 -12.21 -0.98
N THR A 44 -1.75 -12.56 -1.86
CA THR A 44 -0.31 -12.51 -1.58
C THR A 44 0.32 -11.21 -2.06
N GLN A 45 1.47 -10.86 -1.49
CA GLN A 45 2.26 -9.72 -1.93
C GLN A 45 2.66 -9.86 -3.40
N LYS A 46 3.14 -11.05 -3.79
CA LYS A 46 3.50 -11.36 -5.18
C LYS A 46 2.38 -11.13 -6.20
N GLN A 47 1.14 -11.46 -5.83
CA GLN A 47 -0.02 -11.22 -6.69
C GLN A 47 -0.28 -9.72 -6.91
N VAL A 48 -0.14 -8.89 -5.86
CA VAL A 48 -0.31 -7.43 -5.98
C VAL A 48 0.85 -6.83 -6.76
N ALA A 49 2.09 -7.19 -6.40
CA ALA A 49 3.31 -6.68 -7.02
C ALA A 49 3.30 -6.92 -8.54
N LYS A 50 2.94 -8.14 -8.97
CA LYS A 50 2.77 -8.47 -10.39
C LYS A 50 1.71 -7.61 -11.10
N LYS A 51 0.55 -7.38 -10.47
CA LYS A 51 -0.53 -6.56 -11.06
C LYS A 51 -0.18 -5.08 -11.15
N VAL A 52 0.59 -4.58 -10.19
CA VAL A 52 1.01 -3.18 -10.11
C VAL A 52 2.30 -2.94 -10.92
N GLY A 53 3.01 -3.99 -11.34
CA GLY A 53 4.26 -3.85 -12.11
C GLY A 53 5.44 -3.42 -11.24
N ILE A 54 5.49 -3.87 -9.98
CA ILE A 54 6.61 -3.61 -9.06
C ILE A 54 7.17 -4.93 -8.52
N THR A 55 8.33 -4.87 -7.86
CA THR A 55 8.90 -6.04 -7.22
C THR A 55 8.23 -6.36 -5.88
N ASP A 56 8.26 -7.63 -5.49
CA ASP A 56 7.77 -8.09 -4.18
C ASP A 56 8.45 -7.35 -3.02
N LEU A 57 9.75 -7.04 -3.17
CA LEU A 57 10.53 -6.28 -2.19
C LEU A 57 10.01 -4.84 -2.04
N THR A 58 9.70 -4.18 -3.17
CA THR A 58 9.12 -2.83 -3.17
C THR A 58 7.77 -2.83 -2.46
N LEU A 59 6.91 -3.80 -2.77
CA LEU A 59 5.61 -3.92 -2.12
C LEU A 59 5.74 -4.14 -0.61
N ARG A 60 6.65 -5.04 -0.19
CA ARG A 60 6.90 -5.35 1.23
C ARG A 60 7.35 -4.12 2.01
N SER A 61 8.27 -3.35 1.44
CA SER A 61 8.77 -2.10 2.05
C SER A 61 7.62 -1.11 2.26
N ARG A 62 6.80 -0.88 1.22
CA ARG A 62 5.68 0.06 1.28
C ARG A 62 4.57 -0.38 2.23
N TYR A 63 4.27 -1.67 2.26
CA TYR A 63 3.34 -2.23 3.24
C TYR A 63 3.78 -1.99 4.68
N ARG A 64 5.07 -2.18 5.00
CA ARG A 64 5.62 -1.91 6.34
C ARG A 64 5.52 -0.44 6.73
N GLU A 65 5.83 0.47 5.79
CA GLU A 65 5.68 1.91 6.01
C GLU A 65 4.23 2.27 6.31
N ILE A 66 3.28 1.72 5.55
CA ILE A 66 1.84 1.97 5.74
C ILE A 66 1.37 1.49 7.11
N ILE A 67 1.78 0.30 7.56
CA ILE A 67 1.44 -0.18 8.92
C ILE A 67 2.01 0.76 9.98
N GLY A 68 3.29 1.12 9.87
CA GLY A 68 3.94 1.99 10.85
C GLY A 68 3.35 3.40 10.95
N LYS A 69 2.72 3.89 9.87
CA LYS A 69 2.11 5.22 9.81
C LYS A 69 0.63 5.25 10.16
N ILE A 70 -0.11 4.22 9.75
CA ILE A 70 -1.56 4.16 9.94
C ILE A 70 -1.95 3.66 11.32
N GLY A 71 -0.99 3.16 12.10
CA GLY A 71 -1.22 2.76 13.48
C GLY A 71 -2.19 1.59 13.55
N LEU A 72 -1.68 0.38 13.32
CA LEU A 72 -2.29 -0.85 13.80
C LEU A 72 -1.29 -1.60 14.66
#